data_AF-A0A816HHC2-F1
#
_entry.id   AF-A0A816HHC2-F1
#
_cell.length_a   1.000
_cell.length_b   1.000
_cell.length_c   1.000
_cell.angle_alpha   90.00
_cell.angle_beta   90.00
_cell.angle_gamma   90.00
#
_symmetry.space_group_name_H-M   'P 1'
#
loop_
_entity.id
_entity.type
_entity.pdbx_description
1 polymer ?
#
loop_
_entity_poly.entity_id
_entity_poly.type
_entity_poly.pdbx_seq_one_letter_code
_entity_poly.pdbx_strand_id
1 'polypeptide(L)'
;VIKAFELIIDDFTDDDADEFLDYFEKTWIGERKRRGTGRKSPQFPIELWNVYDRVSENLPRTNNSIEGWHNAFAQRVSIAHPTINKLTDKIRTEQSKFELDIALIRLGQQPEAKKNNLSKNRR
;
A
#
# COMPACT_ATOMS: atom_id res chain seq x y z
N VAL A 1 -19.66 10.23 3.14
CA VAL A 1 -19.99 8.81 2.87
C VAL A 1 -21.15 8.35 3.75
N ILE A 2 -20.99 8.19 5.07
CA ILE A 2 -22.07 7.70 5.96
C ILE A 2 -23.38 8.49 5.81
N LYS A 3 -23.35 9.82 5.87
CA LYS A 3 -24.55 10.66 5.68
C LYS A 3 -25.22 10.48 4.32
N ALA A 4 -24.43 10.24 3.25
CA ALA A 4 -24.96 10.04 1.92
C ALA A 4 -25.62 8.65 1.80
N PHE A 5 -25.01 7.62 2.40
CA PHE A 5 -25.60 6.29 2.50
C PHE A 5 -26.96 6.35 3.24
N GLU A 6 -27.03 7.05 4.37
CA GLU A 6 -28.28 7.22 5.14
C GLU A 6 -29.37 8.00 4.39
N LEU A 7 -29.01 8.91 3.47
CA LEU A 7 -29.99 9.68 2.71
C LEU A 7 -30.60 8.89 1.56
N ILE A 8 -29.86 7.93 1.01
CA ILE A 8 -30.25 7.23 -0.22
C ILE A 8 -30.82 5.84 0.10
N ILE A 9 -30.53 5.27 1.29
CA ILE A 9 -31.03 3.94 1.66
C ILE A 9 -32.57 3.86 1.61
N ASP A 10 -33.26 4.94 1.97
CA ASP A 10 -34.73 5.00 1.96
C ASP A 10 -35.31 5.06 0.53
N ASP A 11 -34.49 5.39 -0.48
CA ASP A 11 -34.88 5.41 -1.89
C ASP A 11 -34.79 4.02 -2.54
N PHE A 12 -34.13 3.06 -1.90
CA PHE A 12 -34.03 1.67 -2.35
C PHE A 12 -35.16 0.84 -1.71
N THR A 13 -36.30 0.75 -2.41
CA THR A 13 -37.50 0.03 -1.92
C THR A 13 -37.68 -1.35 -2.54
N ASP A 14 -36.67 -1.87 -3.23
CA ASP A 14 -36.72 -3.19 -3.86
C ASP A 14 -36.34 -4.25 -2.83
N ASP A 15 -37.17 -5.29 -2.68
CA ASP A 15 -36.91 -6.38 -1.72
C ASP A 15 -35.56 -7.08 -2.03
N ASP A 16 -35.13 -7.07 -3.30
CA ASP A 16 -33.83 -7.62 -3.71
C ASP A 16 -32.64 -6.71 -3.29
N ALA A 17 -32.90 -5.44 -2.97
CA ALA A 17 -31.87 -4.50 -2.53
C ALA A 17 -31.51 -4.65 -1.05
N ASP A 18 -32.40 -5.21 -0.23
CA ASP A 18 -32.19 -5.35 1.22
C ASP A 18 -30.95 -6.21 1.55
N GLU A 19 -30.77 -7.34 0.85
CA GLU A 19 -29.60 -8.20 1.06
C GLU A 19 -28.31 -7.48 0.67
N PHE A 20 -28.34 -6.73 -0.43
CA PHE A 20 -27.20 -5.94 -0.88
C PHE A 20 -26.87 -4.80 0.10
N LEU A 21 -27.89 -4.09 0.59
CA LEU A 21 -27.74 -2.97 1.52
C LEU A 21 -27.22 -3.44 2.88
N ASP A 22 -27.71 -4.58 3.40
CA ASP A 22 -27.19 -5.16 4.65
C ASP A 22 -25.71 -5.58 4.49
N TYR A 23 -25.38 -6.26 3.39
CA TYR A 23 -24.01 -6.59 3.05
C TYR A 23 -23.14 -5.34 2.96
N PHE A 24 -23.57 -4.33 2.20
CA PHE A 24 -22.81 -3.12 1.96
C PHE A 24 -22.63 -2.31 3.26
N GLU A 25 -23.69 -2.15 4.05
CA GLU A 25 -23.62 -1.45 5.33
C GLU A 25 -22.63 -2.15 6.27
N LYS A 26 -22.71 -3.47 6.40
CA LYS A 26 -21.82 -4.26 7.27
C LYS A 26 -20.37 -4.24 6.82
N THR A 27 -20.13 -4.38 5.52
CA THR A 27 -18.78 -4.51 4.98
C THR A 27 -18.06 -3.16 4.93
N TRP A 28 -18.78 -2.07 4.66
CA TRP A 28 -18.17 -0.81 4.24
C TRP A 28 -18.54 0.43 5.06
N ILE A 29 -19.74 0.48 5.65
CA ILE A 29 -20.23 1.68 6.36
C ILE A 29 -20.18 1.50 7.89
N GLY A 30 -20.44 0.28 8.35
CA GLY A 30 -20.60 -0.11 9.75
C GLY A 30 -22.06 -0.03 10.19
N GLU A 31 -22.65 -1.16 10.61
CA GLU A 31 -24.05 -1.23 11.06
C GLU A 31 -24.33 -0.27 12.23
N ARG A 32 -25.53 0.31 12.27
CA ARG A 32 -26.00 1.05 13.45
C ARG A 32 -26.03 0.16 14.69
N LYS A 33 -25.53 0.65 15.82
CA LYS A 33 -25.62 -0.09 17.08
C LYS A 33 -27.06 -0.17 17.53
N ARG A 34 -27.52 -1.38 17.89
CA ARG A 34 -28.86 -1.62 18.45
C ARG A 34 -29.08 -0.95 19.82
N ARG A 35 -28.00 -0.64 20.54
CA ARG A 35 -28.02 0.05 21.84
C ARG A 35 -26.88 1.07 21.91
N GLY A 36 -27.18 2.27 22.40
CA GLY A 36 -26.23 3.38 22.49
C GLY A 36 -26.09 4.19 21.20
N THR A 37 -25.17 5.15 21.18
CA THR A 37 -24.92 6.01 20.02
C THR A 37 -23.77 5.46 19.16
N GLY A 38 -23.89 5.64 17.84
CA GLY A 38 -22.84 5.33 16.86
C GLY A 38 -23.02 4.02 16.08
N ARG A 39 -22.01 3.70 15.27
CA ARG A 39 -21.96 2.53 14.36
C ARG A 39 -20.93 1.52 14.84
N LYS A 40 -21.08 0.26 14.46
CA LYS A 40 -20.03 -0.76 14.58
C LYS A 40 -18.91 -0.44 13.58
N SER A 41 -17.70 -0.93 13.85
CA SER A 41 -16.64 -0.85 12.85
C SER A 41 -17.02 -1.69 11.62
N PRO A 42 -16.92 -1.15 10.40
CA PRO A 42 -17.10 -1.94 9.18
C PRO A 42 -15.97 -2.96 9.06
N GLN A 43 -16.18 -3.97 8.21
CA GLN A 43 -15.14 -4.93 7.84
C GLN A 43 -13.94 -4.24 7.19
N PHE A 44 -14.20 -3.22 6.37
CA PHE A 44 -13.19 -2.37 5.75
C PHE A 44 -13.46 -0.90 6.11
N PRO A 45 -12.59 -0.28 6.93
CA PRO A 45 -12.72 1.11 7.34
C PRO A 45 -12.82 2.09 6.16
N ILE A 46 -13.65 3.11 6.31
CA ILE A 46 -13.89 4.16 5.30
C ILE A 46 -12.60 4.96 5.04
N GLU A 47 -11.71 5.03 6.02
CA GLU A 47 -10.39 5.65 5.93
C GLU A 47 -9.50 5.00 4.85
N LEU A 48 -9.77 3.74 4.46
CA LEU A 48 -9.04 3.05 3.40
C LEU A 48 -9.58 3.34 1.99
N TRP A 49 -10.74 3.97 1.88
CA TRP A 49 -11.44 4.13 0.60
C TRP A 49 -10.81 5.18 -0.28
N ASN A 50 -10.43 6.28 0.34
CA ASN A 50 -9.75 7.34 -0.36
C ASN A 50 -8.26 7.06 -0.28
N VAL A 51 -7.60 7.25 -1.41
CA VAL A 51 -6.15 7.35 -1.47
C VAL A 51 -5.69 8.69 -0.86
N TYR A 52 -6.40 9.16 0.17
CA TYR A 52 -6.26 10.49 0.76
C TYR A 52 -4.83 10.69 1.23
N ASP A 53 -4.25 9.70 1.91
CA ASP A 53 -2.87 9.75 2.38
C ASP A 53 -1.87 9.91 1.23
N ARG A 54 -2.09 9.29 0.06
CA ARG A 54 -1.21 9.56 -1.09
C ARG A 54 -1.38 10.96 -1.65
N VAL A 55 -2.60 11.50 -1.63
CA VAL A 55 -2.84 12.87 -2.12
C VAL A 55 -2.26 13.89 -1.14
N SER A 56 -2.46 13.70 0.16
CA SER A 56 -1.97 14.58 1.22
C SER A 56 -0.45 14.56 1.33
N GLU A 57 0.18 13.39 1.16
CA GLU A 57 1.63 13.21 1.16
C GLU A 57 2.27 13.41 -0.23
N ASN A 58 1.47 13.76 -1.25
CA ASN A 58 1.91 13.94 -2.64
C ASN A 58 2.73 12.74 -3.18
N LEU A 59 2.30 11.52 -2.84
CA LEU A 59 2.97 10.29 -3.24
C LEU A 59 2.69 9.94 -4.71
N PRO A 60 3.62 9.24 -5.39
CA PRO A 60 3.42 8.78 -6.75
C PRO A 60 2.15 7.91 -6.91
N ARG A 61 1.42 8.17 -8.00
CA ARG A 61 0.23 7.39 -8.39
C ARG A 61 0.59 5.97 -8.83
N THR A 62 1.76 5.78 -9.44
CA THR A 62 2.26 4.48 -9.90
C THR A 62 3.27 3.89 -8.92
N ASN A 63 3.37 2.57 -8.90
CA ASN A 63 4.29 1.79 -8.09
C ASN A 63 5.65 1.53 -8.80
N ASN A 64 5.95 2.24 -9.89
CA ASN A 64 7.15 2.00 -10.71
C ASN A 64 8.46 1.98 -9.90
N SER A 65 8.59 2.87 -8.91
CA SER A 65 9.75 2.92 -8.03
C SER A 65 9.87 1.65 -7.16
N ILE A 66 8.73 1.16 -6.65
CA ILE A 66 8.63 -0.06 -5.85
C ILE A 66 8.94 -1.28 -6.71
N GLU A 67 8.40 -1.35 -7.93
CA GLU A 67 8.71 -2.43 -8.88
C GLU A 67 10.18 -2.44 -9.27
N GLY A 68 10.76 -1.27 -9.56
CA GLY A 68 12.18 -1.12 -9.80
C GLY A 68 13.03 -1.60 -8.62
N TRP A 69 12.62 -1.26 -7.40
CA TRP A 69 13.28 -1.72 -6.19
C TRP A 69 13.17 -3.24 -6.02
N HIS A 70 11.98 -3.82 -6.17
CA HIS A 70 11.78 -5.28 -6.09
C HIS A 70 12.62 -6.03 -7.11
N ASN A 71 12.66 -5.56 -8.36
CA ASN A 71 13.48 -6.16 -9.42
C ASN A 71 14.97 -6.12 -9.05
N ALA A 72 15.45 -4.98 -8.56
CA ALA A 72 16.84 -4.84 -8.15
C ALA A 72 17.18 -5.68 -6.91
N PHE A 73 16.26 -5.78 -5.94
CA PHE A 73 16.40 -6.60 -4.75
C PHE A 73 16.41 -8.09 -5.09
N ALA A 74 15.51 -8.55 -5.97
CA ALA A 74 15.50 -9.92 -6.46
C ALA A 74 16.84 -10.31 -7.12
N GLN A 75 17.44 -9.40 -7.90
CA GLN A 75 18.78 -9.58 -8.46
C GLN A 75 19.88 -9.65 -7.37
N ARG A 76 19.75 -8.90 -6.26
CA ARG A 76 20.72 -8.94 -5.12
C ARG A 76 20.56 -10.18 -4.23
N VAL A 77 19.33 -10.65 -4.06
CA VAL A 77 19.05 -11.92 -3.38
C VAL A 77 19.63 -13.06 -4.21
N SER A 78 19.39 -13.06 -5.52
CA SER A 78 19.91 -14.03 -6.50
C SER A 78 19.63 -15.50 -6.12
N ILE A 79 18.52 -15.75 -5.43
CA ILE A 79 18.06 -17.07 -5.00
C ILE A 79 16.57 -17.16 -5.32
N ALA A 80 16.15 -18.18 -6.05
CA ALA A 80 14.75 -18.35 -6.45
C ALA A 80 13.83 -18.67 -5.26
N HIS A 81 14.28 -19.52 -4.34
CA HIS A 81 13.53 -19.95 -3.16
C HIS A 81 14.42 -19.89 -1.90
N PRO A 82 14.69 -18.69 -1.36
CA PRO A 82 15.49 -18.55 -0.15
C PRO A 82 14.70 -19.11 1.04
N THR A 83 15.40 -19.80 1.95
CA THR A 83 14.84 -20.09 3.27
C THR A 83 14.63 -18.78 4.03
N ILE A 84 13.73 -18.77 5.01
CA ILE A 84 13.42 -17.58 5.81
C ILE A 84 14.71 -16.94 6.36
N ASN A 85 15.64 -17.75 6.89
CA ASN A 85 16.91 -17.23 7.43
C ASN A 85 17.75 -16.53 6.36
N LYS A 86 17.90 -17.14 5.16
CA LYS A 86 18.66 -16.54 4.06
C LYS A 86 18.01 -15.25 3.56
N LEU A 87 16.67 -15.22 3.51
CA LEU A 87 15.94 -14.02 3.13
C LEU A 87 16.13 -12.91 4.17
N THR A 88 16.03 -13.22 5.46
CA THR A 88 16.26 -12.29 6.57
C THR A 88 17.65 -11.68 6.50
N ASP A 89 18.69 -12.48 6.26
CA ASP A 89 20.07 -11.98 6.14
C ASP A 89 20.22 -11.02 4.95
N LYS A 90 19.58 -11.33 3.82
CA LYS A 90 19.56 -10.45 2.64
C LYS A 90 18.82 -9.15 2.90
N ILE A 91 17.67 -9.20 3.57
CA ILE A 91 16.90 -8.01 3.96
C ILE A 91 17.73 -7.14 4.91
N ARG A 92 18.39 -7.73 5.92
CA ARG A 92 19.23 -6.99 6.87
C ARG A 92 20.39 -6.28 6.14
N THR A 93 21.05 -6.98 5.25
CA THR A 93 22.14 -6.40 4.43
C THR A 93 21.66 -5.23 3.59
N GLU A 94 20.47 -5.38 2.98
CA GLU A 94 19.85 -4.35 2.16
C GLU A 94 19.48 -3.12 2.99
N GLN A 95 18.89 -3.31 4.17
CA GLN A 95 18.51 -2.24 5.09
C GLN A 95 19.75 -1.46 5.56
N SER A 96 20.82 -2.15 5.97
CA SER A 96 22.08 -1.50 6.37
C SER A 96 22.66 -0.63 5.26
N LYS A 97 22.56 -1.07 4.01
CA LYS A 97 22.96 -0.25 2.87
C LYS A 97 22.09 1.00 2.71
N PHE A 98 20.77 0.86 2.80
CA PHE A 98 19.87 2.01 2.70
C PHE A 98 20.07 3.03 3.82
N GLU A 99 20.31 2.58 5.05
CA GLU A 99 20.56 3.48 6.18
C GLU A 99 21.84 4.32 5.95
N LEU A 100 22.89 3.69 5.40
CA LEU A 100 24.10 4.40 4.98
C LEU A 100 23.82 5.39 3.85
N ASP A 101 23.12 4.97 2.79
CA ASP A 101 22.78 5.84 1.66
C ASP A 101 21.94 7.05 2.13
N ILE A 102 20.96 6.84 3.02
CA ILE A 102 20.17 7.92 3.63
C ILE A 102 21.04 8.86 4.47
N ALA A 103 21.97 8.32 5.25
CA ALA A 103 22.90 9.14 6.04
C ALA A 103 23.78 10.02 5.14
N LEU A 104 24.30 9.47 4.04
CA LEU A 104 25.08 10.22 3.05
C LEU A 104 24.25 11.33 2.39
N ILE A 105 23.02 11.02 1.96
CA ILE A 105 22.10 12.00 1.37
C ILE A 105 21.82 13.15 2.36
N ARG A 106 21.60 12.83 3.63
CA ARG A 106 21.40 13.85 4.69
C ARG A 106 22.62 14.74 4.89
N LEU A 107 23.83 14.22 4.63
CA LEU A 107 25.09 14.99 4.63
C LEU A 107 25.32 15.77 3.31
N GLY A 108 24.38 15.73 2.36
CA GLY A 108 24.51 16.34 1.05
C GLY A 108 25.41 15.58 0.09
N GLN A 109 25.83 14.37 0.45
CA GLN A 109 26.64 13.49 -0.40
C GLN A 109 25.74 12.60 -1.26
N GLN A 110 26.21 12.27 -2.46
CA GLN A 110 25.51 11.34 -3.35
C GLN A 110 25.97 9.91 -3.09
N PRO A 111 25.06 8.93 -2.96
CA PRO A 111 25.42 7.52 -2.92
C PRO A 111 26.17 7.11 -4.19
N GLU A 112 27.15 6.23 -4.05
CA GLU A 112 27.94 5.73 -5.19
C GLU A 112 27.04 5.01 -6.21
N ALA A 113 26.82 5.64 -7.37
CA ALA A 113 26.13 5.01 -8.49
C ALA A 113 27.03 3.98 -9.18
N LYS A 114 26.52 2.76 -9.41
CA LYS A 114 27.23 1.78 -10.25
C LYS A 114 27.38 2.33 -11.68
N LYS A 115 28.61 2.44 -12.16
CA LYS A 115 28.91 2.72 -13.58
C LYS A 115 28.37 1.58 -14.44
N ASN A 116 27.32 1.86 -15.24
CA ASN A 116 26.88 0.94 -16.27
C ASN A 116 27.90 0.96 -17.42
N ASN A 117 28.63 -0.14 -17.61
CA ASN A 117 29.46 -0.35 -18.80
C ASN A 117 28.57 -0.65 -20.03
N LEU A 118 27.86 0.37 -20.53
CA LEU A 118 26.99 0.27 -21.71
C LEU A 118 27.75 0.28 -23.05
N SER A 119 29.09 0.24 -23.06
CA SER A 119 29.88 0.39 -24.29
C SER A 119 30.34 -0.92 -24.97
N LYS A 120 29.91 -2.11 -24.55
CA LYS A 120 30.52 -3.36 -25.06
C LYS A 120 29.67 -4.27 -25.97
N ASN A 121 28.38 -4.02 -26.20
CA ASN A 121 27.60 -4.89 -27.12
C ASN A 121 26.71 -4.09 -28.09
N ARG A 122 27.36 -3.42 -29.05
CA ARG A 122 26.79 -3.20 -30.38
C ARG A 122 27.72 -3.89 -31.39
N ARG A 123 27.37 -5.11 -31.77
CA ARG A 123 27.80 -5.77 -33.00
C ARG A 123 26.55 -6.13 -33.77
#